data_AF-A0A1V1RIK2-F1
#
_entry.id   AF-A0A1V1RIK2-F1
#
_cell.length_a   1.000
_cell.length_b   1.000
_cell.length_c   1.000
_cell.angle_alpha   90.00
_cell.angle_beta   90.00
_cell.angle_gamma   90.00
#
_symmetry.space_group_name_H-M   'P 1'
#
loop_
_entity.id
_entity.type
_entity.pdbx_description
1 polymer ?
#
loop_
_entity_poly.entity_id
_entity_poly.type
_entity_poly.pdbx_seq_one_letter_code
_entity_poly.pdbx_strand_id
1 'polypeptide(L)'
;MGGSDRGARMVYTKKDTIRVMIITKDHRIEGDMHVLEGSRLTDSLNAKGKDFYAITNARIFNLADGALLAAPEFVAVAREGITAIFPVDSDPSA
;
A
#
# COMPACT_ATOMS: atom_id res chain seq x y z
N MET A 1 12.74 -7.03 -47.78
CA MET A 1 12.30 -7.78 -46.58
C MET A 1 13.30 -7.52 -45.47
N GLY A 2 12.88 -6.91 -44.37
CA GLY A 2 13.76 -6.55 -43.26
C GLY A 2 13.01 -5.83 -42.15
N GLY A 3 11.82 -6.32 -41.82
CA GLY A 3 11.11 -5.94 -40.61
C GLY A 3 11.23 -7.08 -39.62
N SER A 4 11.89 -6.84 -38.49
CA SER A 4 11.72 -7.67 -37.29
C SER A 4 12.06 -6.82 -36.08
N ASP A 5 11.00 -6.12 -35.68
CA ASP A 5 10.64 -5.78 -34.32
C ASP A 5 11.35 -6.65 -33.26
N ARG A 6 12.16 -6.02 -32.41
CA ARG A 6 12.65 -6.64 -31.17
C ARG A 6 12.35 -5.71 -30.00
N GLY A 7 11.07 -5.68 -29.64
CA GLY A 7 10.59 -5.91 -28.30
C GLY A 7 11.18 -5.01 -27.23
N ALA A 8 10.43 -3.95 -26.90
CA ALA A 8 10.57 -3.30 -25.60
C ALA A 8 10.58 -4.39 -24.52
N ARG A 9 11.70 -4.50 -23.80
CA ARG A 9 11.84 -5.41 -22.67
C ARG A 9 10.88 -4.90 -21.59
N MET A 10 9.64 -5.39 -21.61
CA MET A 10 8.68 -5.19 -20.54
C MET A 10 9.26 -5.87 -19.31
N VAL A 11 9.91 -5.08 -18.46
CA VAL A 11 10.32 -5.52 -17.13
C VAL A 11 9.02 -5.69 -16.35
N TYR A 12 8.54 -6.93 -16.28
CA TYR A 12 7.50 -7.30 -15.34
C TYR A 12 8.10 -7.19 -13.93
N THR A 13 8.03 -6.00 -13.34
CA THR A 13 8.30 -5.85 -11.92
C THR A 13 7.18 -6.58 -11.20
N LYS A 14 7.48 -7.77 -10.68
CA LYS A 14 6.61 -8.42 -9.70
C LYS A 14 6.42 -7.42 -8.55
N LYS A 15 5.18 -7.27 -8.11
CA LYS A 15 4.84 -6.39 -6.98
C LYS A 15 4.52 -7.28 -5.81
N ASP A 16 5.31 -7.16 -4.76
CA ASP A 16 4.93 -7.78 -3.49
C ASP A 16 3.83 -6.93 -2.85
N THR A 17 2.92 -7.60 -2.16
CA THR A 17 1.81 -6.94 -1.48
C THR A 17 1.97 -7.17 0.01
N ILE A 18 1.98 -6.08 0.77
CA ILE A 18 2.10 -6.10 2.23
C ILE A 18 0.77 -5.63 2.81
N ARG A 19 0.15 -6.47 3.64
CA ARG A 19 -0.99 -6.03 4.46
C ARG A 19 -0.47 -5.06 5.53
N VAL A 20 -0.99 -3.84 5.53
CA VAL A 20 -0.55 -2.77 6.44
C VAL A 20 -1.70 -2.27 7.30
N MET A 21 -1.34 -1.80 8.48
CA MET A 21 -2.15 -0.91 9.30
C MET A 21 -1.53 0.48 9.26
N ILE A 22 -2.34 1.47 8.93
CA ILE A 22 -1.99 2.89 8.92
C ILE A 22 -2.79 3.58 10.00
N ILE A 23 -2.10 4.31 10.86
CA ILE A 23 -2.68 5.19 11.88
C ILE A 23 -2.55 6.62 11.40
N THR A 24 -3.66 7.34 11.48
CA THR A 24 -3.75 8.80 11.27
C THR A 24 -4.24 9.44 12.55
N LYS A 25 -4.54 10.75 12.53
CA LYS A 25 -5.10 11.46 13.68
C LYS A 25 -6.41 10.84 14.18
N ASP A 26 -7.33 10.57 13.26
CA ASP A 26 -8.72 10.21 13.60
C ASP A 26 -9.13 8.83 13.05
N HIS A 27 -8.27 8.18 12.28
CA HIS A 27 -8.58 6.93 11.59
C HIS A 27 -7.50 5.86 11.76
N ARG A 28 -7.97 4.61 11.86
CA ARG A 28 -7.18 3.40 11.58
C ARG A 28 -7.58 2.88 10.20
N ILE A 29 -6.63 2.78 9.29
CA ILE A 29 -6.84 2.25 7.94
C ILE A 29 -6.10 0.92 7.83
N GLU A 30 -6.82 -0.13 7.47
CA GLU A 30 -6.22 -1.43 7.15
C GLU A 30 -6.33 -1.67 5.65
N GLY A 31 -5.30 -2.19 5.01
CA GLY A 31 -5.32 -2.39 3.57
C GLY A 31 -4.06 -3.04 3.04
N ASP A 32 -4.01 -3.18 1.74
CA ASP A 32 -2.91 -3.80 1.03
C ASP A 32 -2.07 -2.73 0.35
N MET A 33 -0.77 -2.70 0.63
CA MET A 33 0.19 -1.78 0.03
C MET A 33 1.07 -2.54 -0.95
N HIS A 34 1.09 -2.10 -2.21
CA HIS A 34 2.00 -2.64 -3.21
C HIS A 34 3.40 -2.02 -3.06
N VAL A 35 4.39 -2.87 -2.84
CA VAL A 35 5.80 -2.51 -2.79
C VAL A 35 6.55 -3.14 -3.96
N LEU A 36 7.72 -2.61 -4.30
CA LEU A 36 8.58 -3.26 -5.29
C LEU A 36 9.07 -4.59 -4.72
N GLU A 37 9.14 -5.65 -5.54
CA GLU A 37 9.65 -6.96 -5.10
C GLU A 37 11.03 -6.82 -4.44
N GLY A 38 11.17 -7.43 -3.25
CA GLY A 38 12.39 -7.36 -2.45
C GLY A 38 12.66 -6.00 -1.76
N SER A 39 11.79 -5.00 -1.93
CA SER A 39 11.89 -3.74 -1.18
C SER A 39 11.24 -3.84 0.20
N ARG A 40 11.86 -3.20 1.19
CA ARG A 40 11.27 -3.12 2.53
C ARG A 40 10.16 -2.07 2.53
N LEU A 41 9.21 -2.20 3.47
CA LEU A 41 8.22 -1.16 3.72
C LEU A 41 8.90 0.21 3.92
N THR A 42 9.99 0.27 4.67
CA THR A 42 10.78 1.49 4.91
C THR A 42 11.32 2.12 3.62
N ASP A 43 11.68 1.32 2.61
CA ASP A 43 12.19 1.83 1.34
C ASP A 43 11.07 2.51 0.55
N SER A 44 9.88 1.93 0.59
CA SER A 44 8.68 2.51 0.01
C SER A 44 8.27 3.82 0.69
N LEU A 45 8.51 3.95 2.01
CA LEU A 45 8.23 5.16 2.78
C LEU A 45 9.25 6.29 2.55
N ASN A 46 10.48 5.92 2.20
CA ASN A 46 11.59 6.86 1.97
C ASN A 46 11.71 7.32 0.51
N ALA A 47 10.89 6.76 -0.40
CA ALA A 47 10.86 7.15 -1.80
C ALA A 47 10.52 8.66 -1.93
N LYS A 48 11.46 9.43 -2.49
CA LYS A 48 11.29 10.87 -2.71
C LYS A 48 10.18 11.11 -3.75
N GLY A 49 9.34 12.12 -3.51
CA GLY A 49 8.27 12.53 -4.43
C GLY A 49 6.98 11.69 -4.37
N LYS A 50 6.82 10.85 -3.34
CA LYS A 50 5.59 10.09 -3.11
C LYS A 50 4.77 10.74 -1.99
N ASP A 51 3.83 11.59 -2.39
CA ASP A 51 2.95 12.31 -1.44
C ASP A 51 1.77 11.45 -0.97
N PHE A 52 1.42 10.42 -1.74
CA PHE A 52 0.32 9.51 -1.42
C PHE A 52 0.75 8.03 -1.51
N TYR A 53 0.26 7.23 -0.57
CA TYR A 53 0.34 5.78 -0.63
C TYR A 53 -0.98 5.21 -1.14
N ALA A 54 -0.89 4.40 -2.19
CA ALA A 54 -2.01 3.64 -2.71
C ALA A 54 -2.23 2.41 -1.83
N ILE A 55 -3.44 2.32 -1.27
CA ILE A 55 -3.89 1.21 -0.44
C ILE A 55 -5.11 0.59 -1.10
N THR A 56 -5.08 -0.71 -1.34
CA THR A 56 -6.19 -1.48 -1.91
C THR A 56 -6.86 -2.34 -0.83
N ASN A 57 -8.07 -2.86 -1.10
CA ASN A 57 -8.85 -3.65 -0.15
C ASN A 57 -8.95 -2.97 1.23
N ALA A 58 -9.23 -1.66 1.21
CA ALA A 58 -9.08 -0.81 2.37
C ALA A 58 -10.32 -0.87 3.27
N ARG A 59 -10.09 -0.85 4.59
CA ARG A 59 -11.11 -0.67 5.62
C ARG A 59 -10.70 0.49 6.51
N ILE A 60 -11.55 1.50 6.58
CA ILE A 60 -11.31 2.75 7.32
C ILE A 60 -12.18 2.70 8.56
N PHE A 61 -11.54 2.71 9.72
CA PHE A 61 -12.19 2.72 11.02
C PHE A 61 -11.96 4.07 11.70
N ASN A 62 -12.97 4.56 12.41
CA ASN A 62 -12.81 5.63 13.37
C ASN A 62 -11.88 5.14 14.50
N LEU A 63 -10.86 5.92 14.83
CA LEU A 63 -9.88 5.55 15.85
C LEU A 63 -10.47 5.60 17.27
N ALA A 64 -11.48 6.45 17.52
CA ALA A 64 -12.02 6.68 18.86
C ALA A 64 -12.90 5.52 19.35
N ASP A 65 -13.74 4.96 18.48
CA ASP A 65 -14.75 3.95 18.81
C ASP A 65 -14.58 2.63 18.03
N GLY A 66 -13.66 2.58 17.06
CA GLY A 66 -13.42 1.41 16.21
C GLY A 66 -14.49 1.18 15.14
N ALA A 67 -15.44 2.10 14.94
CA ALA A 67 -16.51 1.94 13.98
C ALA A 67 -15.98 1.92 12.54
N LEU A 68 -16.44 0.96 11.73
CA LEU A 68 -16.14 0.94 10.29
C LEU A 68 -16.86 2.12 9.62
N LEU A 69 -16.11 3.06 9.07
CA LEU A 69 -16.62 4.23 8.37
C LEU A 69 -16.80 3.98 6.87
N ALA A 70 -15.84 3.27 6.26
CA ALA A 70 -15.86 2.96 4.83
C ALA A 70 -15.00 1.73 4.51
N ALA A 71 -15.31 1.04 3.41
CA ALA A 71 -14.52 -0.07 2.89
C ALA A 71 -14.30 0.05 1.37
N PRO A 72 -13.51 1.04 0.90
CA PRO A 72 -13.26 1.21 -0.53
C PRO A 72 -12.23 0.21 -1.06
N GLU A 73 -12.41 -0.19 -2.32
CA GLU A 73 -11.42 -1.01 -3.05
C GLU A 73 -10.05 -0.31 -3.22
N PHE A 74 -10.04 1.02 -3.19
CA PHE A 74 -8.86 1.85 -3.34
C PHE A 74 -8.97 3.12 -2.50
N VAL A 75 -7.89 3.48 -1.81
CA VAL A 75 -7.71 4.78 -1.16
C VAL A 75 -6.28 5.28 -1.35
N ALA A 76 -6.15 6.56 -1.66
CA ALA A 76 -4.87 7.27 -1.66
C ALA A 76 -4.70 7.96 -0.30
N VAL A 77 -3.71 7.54 0.49
CA VAL A 77 -3.45 8.09 1.82
C VAL A 77 -2.29 9.07 1.77
N ALA A 78 -2.53 10.33 2.14
CA ALA A 78 -1.48 11.35 2.17
C ALA A 78 -0.41 10.99 3.21
N ARG A 79 0.87 11.00 2.79
CA ARG A 79 2.02 10.68 3.64
C ARG A 79 2.10 11.58 4.87
N GLU A 80 1.81 12.86 4.71
CA GLU A 80 1.85 13.86 5.79
C GLU A 80 0.82 13.60 6.90
N GLY A 81 -0.26 12.87 6.60
CA GLY A 81 -1.31 12.53 7.58
C GLY A 81 -1.06 11.23 8.34
N ILE A 82 0.00 10.48 8.00
CA ILE A 82 0.33 9.21 8.62
C ILE A 82 1.15 9.46 9.89
N THR A 83 0.62 9.03 11.03
CA THR A 83 1.34 9.06 12.31
C THR A 83 2.11 7.77 12.56
N ALA A 84 1.59 6.63 12.08
CA ALA A 84 2.29 5.35 12.08
C ALA A 84 1.83 4.45 10.93
N ILE A 85 2.72 3.61 10.44
CA ILE A 85 2.40 2.54 9.49
C ILE A 85 3.26 1.31 9.81
N PHE A 86 2.65 0.14 9.83
CA PHE A 86 3.34 -1.12 10.09
C PHE A 86 2.66 -2.27 9.36
N PRO A 87 3.41 -3.32 9.01
CA PRO A 87 2.81 -4.55 8.48
C PRO A 87 1.99 -5.22 9.58
N VAL A 88 0.85 -5.78 9.22
CA VAL A 88 0.13 -6.72 10.08
C VAL A 88 0.36 -8.11 9.52
N ASP A 89 0.91 -9.01 10.34
CA ASP A 89 1.05 -10.40 9.95
C ASP A 89 -0.35 -10.94 9.65
N SER A 90 -0.57 -11.42 8.43
CA SER A 90 -1.70 -12.29 8.15
C SER A 90 -1.34 -13.65 8.75
N ASP A 91 -1.51 -13.82 10.06
CA ASP A 91 -1.38 -15.14 10.66
C ASP A 91 -2.41 -16.07 10.01
N PRO A 92 -2.02 -17.13 9.27
CA PRO A 92 -2.97 -18.07 8.67
C PRO A 92 -3.54 -19.07 9.68
N SER A 93 -3.26 -18.91 10.99
CA SER A 93 -3.58 -19.91 12.03
C SER A 93 -4.58 -19.45 13.12
N ALA A 94 -5.55 -18.61 12.75
CA ALA A 94 -6.79 -18.39 13.52
C ALA A 94 -7.96 -19.21 12.98
#